data_AF-A0A2D7IHU7-F1
#
_entry.id   AF-A0A2D7IHU7-F1
#
_cell.length_a   1.000
_cell.length_b   1.000
_cell.length_c   1.000
_cell.angle_alpha   90.00
_cell.angle_beta   90.00
_cell.angle_gamma   90.00
#
_symmetry.space_group_name_H-M   'P 1'
#
loop_
_entity.id
_entity.type
_entity.pdbx_description
1 polymer ?
#
loop_
_entity_poly.entity_id
_entity_poly.type
_entity_poly.pdbx_seq_one_letter_code
_entity_poly.pdbx_strand_id
1 'polypeptide(L)'
;MYFFFLLNKSKSSFKNIYLYIFIGFISHGLLDACTSYGTSLFWPFSNDRISWNLISVVDPFFSILLLLFFTVFLLKKSRVFVQIGTLLCLIYLVFGYVKKEKIKKYVIDLAEKRNHKIERILLKPTFGNNILWRSIYQTKNFYYLNAVYIPLFSVKSHRKGDRLNVINKNTIFSEIPENSIHRQDILRFANFSQNFIFLHPDYSTVIADLRYGSLPHDYKSLWGIEVDLKKYDQHVAYKNLRNFENDFLRNFFKMLGGNLN
;
A
#
# COMPACT_ATOMS: atom_id res chain seq x y z
N MET A 1 0.38 -4.38 -24.75
CA MET A 1 1.51 -3.78 -25.50
C MET A 1 2.02 -4.67 -26.65
N TYR A 2 2.01 -6.01 -26.53
CA TYR A 2 2.48 -6.93 -27.57
C TYR A 2 1.58 -7.03 -28.83
N PHE A 3 0.26 -6.82 -28.70
CA PHE A 3 -0.70 -7.12 -29.77
C PHE A 3 -0.63 -6.17 -30.99
N PHE A 4 -0.14 -4.95 -30.82
CA PHE A 4 0.00 -3.98 -31.93
C PHE A 4 1.28 -4.17 -32.76
N PHE A 5 2.30 -4.85 -32.22
CA PHE A 5 3.58 -5.05 -32.92
C PHE A 5 3.48 -6.14 -34.00
N LEU A 6 2.61 -7.15 -33.80
CA LEU A 6 2.39 -8.22 -34.78
C LEU A 6 1.60 -7.77 -36.01
N LEU A 7 0.82 -6.70 -35.92
CA LEU A 7 -0.05 -6.23 -36.99
C LEU A 7 0.60 -5.20 -37.92
N ASN A 8 1.81 -4.72 -37.61
CA ASN A 8 2.46 -3.69 -38.41
C ASN A 8 3.91 -4.08 -38.70
N LYS A 9 4.17 -4.62 -39.91
CA LYS A 9 5.53 -4.88 -40.44
C LYS A 9 6.26 -3.58 -40.80
N SER A 10 6.28 -2.58 -39.91
CA SER A 10 7.10 -1.40 -40.14
C SER A 10 8.54 -1.68 -39.69
N LYS A 11 9.52 -1.30 -40.52
CA LYS A 11 10.95 -1.31 -40.19
C LYS A 11 11.25 -0.21 -39.16
N SER A 12 10.72 -0.35 -37.94
CA SER A 12 11.08 0.54 -36.84
C SER A 12 12.54 0.31 -36.47
N SER A 13 13.35 1.36 -36.46
CA SER A 13 14.76 1.24 -36.08
C SER A 13 14.87 0.73 -34.62
N PHE A 14 15.92 -0.04 -34.33
CA PHE A 14 16.20 -0.52 -32.97
C PHE A 14 16.16 0.62 -31.94
N LYS A 15 16.68 1.79 -32.29
CA LYS A 15 16.67 3.01 -31.45
C LYS A 15 15.25 3.40 -31.01
N ASN A 16 14.28 3.36 -31.93
CA ASN A 16 12.90 3.71 -31.61
C ASN A 16 12.24 2.66 -30.71
N ILE A 17 12.46 1.38 -30.99
CA ILE A 17 11.95 0.27 -30.17
C ILE A 17 12.52 0.37 -28.75
N TYR A 18 13.83 0.53 -28.62
CA TYR A 18 14.51 0.71 -27.34
C TYR A 18 13.94 1.91 -26.57
N LEU A 19 13.79 3.06 -27.23
CA LEU A 19 13.24 4.26 -26.59
C LEU A 19 11.82 4.04 -26.06
N TYR A 20 10.94 3.40 -26.83
CA TYR A 20 9.57 3.12 -26.40
C TYR A 20 9.50 2.12 -25.24
N ILE A 21 10.32 1.08 -25.27
CA ILE A 21 10.43 0.12 -24.16
C ILE A 21 10.95 0.83 -22.91
N PHE A 22 12.00 1.64 -23.05
CA PHE A 22 12.60 2.38 -21.94
C PHE A 22 11.62 3.35 -21.29
N ILE A 23 10.89 4.15 -22.08
CA ILE A 23 9.86 5.05 -21.58
C ILE A 23 8.72 4.27 -20.91
N GLY A 24 8.28 3.16 -21.52
CA GLY A 24 7.28 2.27 -20.94
C GLY A 24 7.70 1.71 -19.58
N PHE A 25 8.93 1.23 -19.47
CA PHE A 25 9.48 0.70 -18.22
C PHE A 25 9.57 1.76 -17.11
N ILE A 26 10.09 2.95 -17.42
CA ILE A 26 10.20 4.04 -16.45
C ILE A 26 8.83 4.51 -16.00
N SER A 27 7.91 4.77 -16.94
CA SER A 27 6.57 5.24 -16.63
C SER A 27 5.79 4.22 -15.79
N HIS A 28 5.94 2.92 -16.06
CA HIS A 28 5.37 1.87 -15.23
C HIS A 28 5.93 1.91 -13.81
N GLY A 29 7.26 1.94 -13.65
CA GLY A 29 7.88 2.01 -12.33
C GLY A 29 7.47 3.26 -11.53
N LEU A 30 7.35 4.41 -12.19
CA LEU A 30 6.85 5.64 -11.56
C LEU A 30 5.38 5.53 -11.16
N LEU A 31 4.54 4.92 -11.99
CA LEU A 31 3.13 4.68 -11.65
C LEU A 31 2.99 3.71 -10.49
N ASP A 32 3.80 2.65 -10.43
CA ASP A 32 3.82 1.73 -9.29
C ASP A 32 4.21 2.45 -8.00
N ALA A 33 5.18 3.37 -8.06
CA ALA A 33 5.56 4.21 -6.93
C ALA A 33 4.41 5.12 -6.47
N CYS A 34 3.51 5.55 -7.35
CA CYS A 34 2.29 6.28 -6.97
C CYS A 34 1.27 5.42 -6.20
N THR A 35 1.31 4.09 -6.34
CA THR A 35 0.37 3.19 -5.66
C THR A 35 0.77 2.90 -4.21
N SER A 36 -0.18 2.32 -3.46
CA SER A 36 0.04 1.87 -2.08
C SER A 36 0.85 0.56 -1.93
N TYR A 37 1.20 -0.11 -3.03
CA TYR A 37 1.97 -1.36 -3.01
C TYR A 37 3.47 -1.08 -2.84
N GLY A 38 3.96 -0.10 -3.61
CA GLY A 38 5.35 0.29 -3.69
C GLY A 38 6.20 -0.56 -4.62
N THR A 39 7.31 0.01 -5.08
CA THR A 39 8.24 -0.62 -6.02
C THR A 39 9.69 -0.35 -5.64
N SER A 40 10.60 -1.22 -6.05
CA SER A 40 12.05 -1.08 -5.86
C SER A 40 12.67 -0.32 -7.04
N LEU A 41 12.41 0.98 -7.10
CA LEU A 41 12.77 1.83 -8.24
C LEU A 41 14.28 1.90 -8.51
N PHE A 42 15.10 1.79 -7.45
CA PHE A 42 16.55 1.94 -7.51
C PHE A 42 17.30 0.60 -7.46
N TRP A 43 16.62 -0.53 -7.63
CA TRP A 43 17.31 -1.82 -7.72
C TRP A 43 18.18 -1.86 -8.99
N PRO A 44 19.43 -2.36 -8.98
CA PRO A 44 20.09 -3.10 -7.89
C PRO A 44 20.92 -2.26 -6.91
N PHE A 45 20.89 -0.93 -7.01
CA PHE A 45 21.70 -0.03 -6.17
C PHE A 45 21.13 0.12 -4.75
N SER A 46 19.81 0.08 -4.60
CA SER A 46 19.12 0.07 -3.30
C SER A 46 17.99 -0.93 -3.28
N ASN A 47 17.78 -1.52 -2.09
CA ASN A 47 16.66 -2.42 -1.80
C ASN A 47 15.44 -1.68 -1.21
N ASP A 48 15.48 -0.34 -1.15
CA ASP A 48 14.39 0.47 -0.63
C ASP A 48 13.14 0.36 -1.51
N ARG A 49 12.00 0.14 -0.84
CA ARG A 49 10.68 0.15 -1.49
C ARG A 49 10.05 1.52 -1.37
N ILE A 50 9.82 2.15 -2.52
CA ILE A 50 9.22 3.47 -2.63
C ILE A 50 7.72 3.32 -2.90
N SER A 51 6.91 3.88 -2.00
CA SER A 51 5.47 4.00 -2.16
C SER A 51 5.02 5.39 -1.73
N TRP A 52 4.58 6.21 -2.67
CA TRP A 52 3.98 7.50 -2.39
C TRP A 52 2.54 7.38 -1.90
N ASN A 53 1.89 6.21 -2.04
CA ASN A 53 0.54 5.95 -1.51
C ASN A 53 -0.48 7.03 -1.94
N LEU A 54 -0.44 7.47 -3.20
CA LEU A 54 -1.33 8.51 -3.74
C LEU A 54 -2.68 7.93 -4.14
N ILE A 55 -2.64 6.73 -4.73
CA ILE A 55 -3.81 6.00 -5.22
C ILE A 55 -3.77 4.55 -4.72
N SER A 56 -4.93 3.91 -4.74
CA SER A 56 -5.01 2.48 -4.44
C SER A 56 -4.30 1.65 -5.50
N VAL A 57 -3.89 0.43 -5.16
CA VAL A 57 -3.26 -0.50 -6.13
C VAL A 57 -4.21 -0.80 -7.27
N VAL A 58 -5.50 -0.94 -6.95
CA VAL A 58 -6.58 -1.02 -7.93
C VAL A 58 -7.44 0.22 -7.72
N ASP A 59 -7.30 1.19 -8.61
CA ASP A 59 -8.10 2.40 -8.63
C ASP A 59 -8.99 2.40 -9.89
N PRO A 60 -10.28 2.07 -9.77
CA PRO A 60 -11.20 2.03 -10.90
C PRO A 60 -11.29 3.37 -11.63
N PHE A 61 -11.22 4.49 -10.93
CA PHE A 61 -11.34 5.80 -11.57
C PHE A 61 -10.14 6.07 -12.46
N PHE A 62 -8.92 5.86 -11.95
CA PHE A 62 -7.70 6.00 -12.75
C PHE A 62 -7.68 5.02 -13.93
N SER A 63 -8.08 3.76 -13.70
CA SER A 63 -8.08 2.71 -14.71
C SER A 63 -9.10 2.98 -15.83
N ILE A 64 -10.31 3.41 -15.47
CA ILE A 64 -11.37 3.76 -16.43
C ILE A 64 -10.94 4.95 -17.26
N LEU A 65 -10.36 5.98 -16.63
CA LEU A 65 -9.87 7.16 -17.33
C LEU A 65 -8.83 6.78 -18.40
N LEU A 66 -7.84 5.95 -18.03
CA LEU A 66 -6.83 5.48 -18.96
C LEU A 66 -7.45 4.65 -20.11
N LEU A 67 -8.32 3.69 -19.78
CA LEU A 67 -8.96 2.81 -20.75
C LEU A 67 -9.87 3.58 -21.73
N LEU A 68 -10.65 4.54 -21.21
CA LEU A 68 -11.55 5.36 -22.00
C LEU A 68 -10.78 6.17 -23.04
N PHE A 69 -9.78 6.95 -22.62
CA PHE A 69 -9.02 7.79 -23.53
C PHE A 69 -8.16 6.99 -24.50
N PHE A 70 -7.65 5.83 -24.07
CA PHE A 70 -7.00 4.88 -24.96
C PHE A 70 -7.97 4.34 -26.03
N THR A 71 -9.19 3.96 -25.64
CA THR A 71 -10.21 3.45 -26.57
C THR A 71 -10.64 4.54 -27.56
N VAL A 72 -10.87 5.77 -27.10
CA VAL A 72 -11.21 6.90 -27.98
C VAL A 72 -10.06 7.21 -28.93
N PHE A 73 -8.80 7.13 -28.47
CA PHE A 73 -7.64 7.23 -29.34
C PHE A 73 -7.64 6.17 -30.45
N LEU A 74 -7.94 4.91 -30.15
CA LEU A 74 -8.00 3.85 -31.16
C LEU A 74 -9.11 4.10 -32.20
N LEU A 75 -10.28 4.58 -31.76
CA LEU A 75 -11.43 4.84 -32.63
C LEU A 75 -11.24 6.09 -33.50
N LYS A 76 -10.73 7.18 -32.92
CA LYS A 76 -10.57 8.47 -33.59
C LYS A 76 -9.20 8.65 -34.25
N LYS A 77 -8.23 7.78 -33.95
CA LYS A 77 -6.82 7.84 -34.40
C LYS A 77 -6.14 9.19 -34.15
N SER A 78 -6.61 9.95 -33.16
CA SER A 78 -6.11 11.30 -32.85
C SER A 78 -5.31 11.30 -31.55
N ARG A 79 -4.06 11.79 -31.64
CA ARG A 79 -3.13 11.89 -30.50
C ARG A 79 -3.62 12.82 -29.39
N VAL A 80 -4.53 13.75 -29.70
CA VAL A 80 -5.10 14.69 -28.73
C VAL A 80 -5.77 13.95 -27.57
N PHE A 81 -6.47 12.84 -27.84
CA PHE A 81 -7.13 12.06 -26.79
C PHE A 81 -6.15 11.36 -25.84
N VAL A 82 -4.98 10.92 -26.34
CA VAL A 82 -3.92 10.37 -25.49
C VAL A 82 -3.34 11.47 -24.59
N GLN A 83 -3.13 12.66 -25.14
CA GLN A 83 -2.63 13.81 -24.37
C GLN A 83 -3.62 14.22 -23.28
N ILE A 84 -4.92 14.33 -23.60
CA ILE A 84 -5.96 14.65 -22.62
C ILE A 84 -6.04 13.57 -21.54
N GLY A 85 -6.08 12.29 -21.93
CA GLY A 85 -6.12 11.18 -20.97
C GLY A 85 -4.91 11.17 -20.03
N THR A 86 -3.72 11.42 -20.57
CA THR A 86 -2.48 11.51 -19.78
C THR A 86 -2.54 12.70 -18.82
N LEU A 87 -2.96 13.88 -19.29
CA LEU A 87 -3.11 15.07 -18.46
C LEU A 87 -4.10 14.84 -17.31
N LEU A 88 -5.25 14.23 -17.59
CA LEU A 88 -6.25 13.93 -16.56
C LEU A 88 -5.73 12.89 -15.54
N CYS A 89 -4.96 11.89 -15.98
CA CYS A 89 -4.31 10.93 -15.09
C CYS A 89 -3.30 11.64 -14.16
N LEU A 90 -2.49 12.57 -14.69
CA LEU A 90 -1.56 13.36 -13.90
C LEU A 90 -2.29 14.26 -12.89
N ILE A 91 -3.37 14.93 -13.31
CA ILE A 91 -4.22 15.73 -12.42
C ILE A 91 -4.78 14.86 -11.29
N TYR A 92 -5.21 13.63 -11.60
CA TYR A 92 -5.70 12.70 -10.58
C TYR A 92 -4.63 12.29 -9.57
N LEU A 93 -3.39 12.05 -10.02
CA LEU A 93 -2.27 11.76 -9.12
C LEU A 93 -1.93 12.95 -8.21
N VAL A 94 -1.93 14.18 -8.76
CA VAL A 94 -1.75 15.42 -7.98
C VAL A 94 -2.89 15.57 -6.96
N PHE A 95 -4.12 15.27 -7.35
CA PHE A 95 -5.26 15.26 -6.45
C PHE A 95 -5.05 14.25 -5.30
N GLY A 96 -4.57 13.04 -5.59
CA GLY A 96 -4.21 12.04 -4.58
C GLY A 96 -3.13 12.51 -3.62
N TYR A 97 -2.11 13.23 -4.12
CA TYR A 97 -1.09 13.86 -3.27
C TYR A 97 -1.68 14.91 -2.33
N VAL A 98 -2.50 15.83 -2.85
CA VAL A 98 -3.17 16.85 -2.03
C VAL A 98 -4.08 16.21 -0.98
N LYS A 99 -4.79 15.13 -1.32
CA LYS A 99 -5.62 14.36 -0.39
C LYS A 99 -4.78 13.73 0.72
N LYS A 100 -3.68 13.06 0.37
CA LYS A 100 -2.75 12.47 1.33
C LYS A 100 -2.23 13.50 2.33
N GLU A 101 -1.82 14.68 1.87
CA GLU A 101 -1.33 15.75 2.74
C GLU A 101 -2.41 16.28 3.69
N LYS A 102 -3.67 16.41 3.22
CA LYS A 102 -4.81 16.75 4.10
C LYS A 102 -5.04 15.71 5.18
N ILE A 103 -4.92 14.43 4.84
CA ILE A 103 -5.10 13.31 5.78
C ILE A 103 -3.96 13.25 6.78
N LYS A 104 -2.73 13.48 6.32
CA LYS A 104 -1.55 13.55 7.17
C LYS A 104 -1.70 14.61 8.25
N LYS A 105 -2.10 15.83 7.87
CA LYS A 105 -2.38 16.91 8.83
C LYS A 105 -3.45 16.48 9.84
N TYR A 106 -4.57 15.94 9.35
CA TYR A 106 -5.66 15.47 10.21
C TYR A 106 -5.21 14.41 11.24
N VAL A 107 -4.35 13.46 10.83
CA VAL A 107 -3.84 12.40 11.71
C VAL A 107 -2.82 12.94 12.72
N ILE A 108 -2.00 13.91 12.33
CA ILE A 108 -1.09 14.60 13.25
C ILE A 108 -1.89 15.34 14.32
N ASP A 109 -2.88 16.15 13.92
CA ASP A 109 -3.76 16.86 14.86
C ASP A 109 -4.49 15.88 15.80
N LEU A 110 -4.91 14.73 15.28
CA LEU A 110 -5.55 13.67 16.06
C LEU A 110 -4.60 13.05 17.10
N ALA A 111 -3.34 12.82 16.73
CA ALA A 111 -2.33 12.28 17.63
C ALA A 111 -1.93 13.30 18.71
N GLU A 112 -1.79 14.57 18.35
CA GLU A 112 -1.51 15.66 19.28
C GLU A 112 -2.62 15.79 20.34
N LYS A 113 -3.90 15.76 19.91
CA LYS A 113 -5.05 15.75 20.84
C LYS A 113 -5.06 14.55 21.79
N ARG A 114 -4.40 13.45 21.42
CA ARG A 114 -4.25 12.25 22.26
C ARG A 114 -2.94 12.27 23.06
N ASN A 115 -2.16 13.35 23.00
CA ASN A 115 -0.82 13.47 23.58
C ASN A 115 0.14 12.36 23.09
N HIS A 116 -0.01 11.93 21.83
CA HIS A 116 0.84 10.93 21.21
C HIS A 116 1.94 11.59 20.39
N LYS A 117 3.21 11.27 20.70
CA LYS A 117 4.35 11.67 19.88
C LYS A 117 4.55 10.67 18.73
N ILE A 118 4.27 11.10 17.50
CA ILE A 118 4.44 10.27 16.30
C ILE A 118 5.93 10.16 15.96
N GLU A 119 6.43 8.93 15.83
CA GLU A 119 7.76 8.62 15.28
C GLU A 119 7.68 8.31 13.80
N ARG A 120 6.64 7.57 13.39
CA ARG A 120 6.42 7.15 12.00
C ARG A 120 4.95 7.17 11.67
N ILE A 121 4.62 7.48 10.42
CA ILE A 121 3.25 7.48 9.92
C ILE A 121 3.20 6.78 8.57
N LEU A 122 2.19 5.94 8.40
CA LEU A 122 1.85 5.27 7.16
C LEU A 122 0.38 5.52 6.86
N LEU A 123 0.14 6.12 5.70
CA LEU A 123 -1.19 6.47 5.21
C LEU A 123 -1.40 5.76 3.89
N LYS A 124 -2.49 5.02 3.77
CA LYS A 124 -2.85 4.30 2.54
C LYS A 124 -4.32 4.55 2.18
N PRO A 125 -4.65 4.95 0.95
CA PRO A 125 -6.02 4.85 0.48
C PRO A 125 -6.46 3.39 0.53
N THR A 126 -7.73 3.17 0.86
CA THR A 126 -8.32 1.84 0.82
C THR A 126 -8.59 1.39 -0.63
N PHE A 127 -9.12 0.19 -0.81
CA PHE A 127 -9.33 -0.38 -2.14
C PHE A 127 -10.27 0.49 -2.99
N GLY A 128 -9.84 0.84 -4.20
CA GLY A 128 -10.67 1.47 -5.23
C GLY A 128 -11.18 2.88 -4.97
N ASN A 129 -10.62 3.61 -4.00
CA ASN A 129 -11.08 4.97 -3.71
C ASN A 129 -9.99 5.84 -3.08
N ASN A 130 -10.25 7.16 -3.06
CA ASN A 130 -9.37 8.16 -2.45
C ASN A 130 -10.08 8.94 -1.31
N ILE A 131 -11.11 8.34 -0.71
CA ILE A 131 -11.98 8.98 0.27
C ILE A 131 -11.79 8.38 1.66
N LEU A 132 -11.69 7.06 1.74
CA LEU A 132 -11.47 6.28 2.96
C LEU A 132 -10.04 5.78 3.00
N TRP A 133 -9.36 6.08 4.11
CA TRP A 133 -7.94 5.83 4.28
C TRP A 133 -7.65 5.04 5.54
N ARG A 134 -6.68 4.14 5.45
CA ARG A 134 -6.04 3.49 6.58
C ARG A 134 -4.89 4.37 7.07
N SER A 135 -4.93 4.73 8.34
CA SER A 135 -3.88 5.46 9.01
C SER A 135 -3.25 4.57 10.08
N ILE A 136 -1.96 4.34 9.97
CA ILE A 136 -1.13 3.70 10.99
C ILE A 136 -0.11 4.73 11.43
N TYR A 137 -0.12 5.14 12.70
CA TYR A 137 0.99 5.89 13.26
C TYR A 137 1.64 5.11 14.40
N GLN A 138 2.95 5.21 14.48
CA GLN A 138 3.80 4.58 15.48
C GLN A 138 4.22 5.63 16.51
N THR A 139 4.06 5.31 17.78
CA THR A 139 4.77 5.93 18.89
C THR A 139 5.87 4.98 19.37
N LYS A 140 6.68 5.40 20.36
CA LYS A 140 7.77 4.58 20.92
C LYS A 140 7.36 3.12 21.22
N ASN A 141 6.16 2.93 21.76
CA ASN A 141 5.71 1.62 22.27
C ASN A 141 4.53 1.03 21.48
N PHE A 142 3.77 1.84 20.74
CA PHE A 142 2.51 1.39 20.16
C PHE A 142 2.31 1.82 18.70
N TYR A 143 1.66 0.96 17.93
CA TYR A 143 0.98 1.33 16.70
C TYR A 143 -0.48 1.67 17.02
N TYR A 144 -0.98 2.71 16.38
CA TYR A 144 -2.38 3.11 16.43
C TYR A 144 -2.98 3.11 15.04
N LEU A 145 -4.06 2.34 14.89
CA LEU A 145 -4.77 2.17 13.65
C LEU A 145 -6.03 3.02 13.66
N ASN A 146 -6.33 3.69 12.55
CA ASN A 146 -7.52 4.51 12.43
C ASN A 146 -8.03 4.44 10.99
N ALA A 147 -9.35 4.38 10.84
CA ALA A 147 -9.98 4.66 9.56
C ALA A 147 -10.27 6.16 9.48
N VAL A 148 -9.80 6.80 8.42
CA VAL A 148 -9.95 8.24 8.22
C VAL A 148 -10.77 8.47 6.96
N TYR A 149 -11.92 9.12 7.11
CA TYR A 149 -12.87 9.40 6.03
C TYR A 149 -12.84 10.89 5.72
N ILE A 150 -12.31 11.24 4.54
CA ILE A 150 -12.21 12.63 4.06
C ILE A 150 -12.75 12.72 2.63
N PRO A 151 -14.09 12.81 2.48
CA PRO A 151 -14.76 12.98 1.19
C PRO A 151 -14.49 14.38 0.61
N LEU A 152 -14.95 14.62 -0.63
CA LEU A 152 -14.83 15.95 -1.25
C LEU A 152 -15.88 16.94 -0.70
N PHE A 153 -17.12 16.49 -0.50
CA PHE A 153 -18.28 17.35 -0.26
C PHE A 153 -19.02 17.09 1.05
N SER A 154 -18.45 16.31 1.96
CA SER A 154 -19.10 15.96 3.23
C SER A 154 -18.15 16.06 4.43
N VAL A 155 -18.70 15.88 5.63
CA VAL A 155 -17.99 16.07 6.89
C VAL A 155 -16.89 15.02 7.05
N LYS A 156 -15.71 15.48 7.47
CA LYS A 156 -14.56 14.63 7.77
C LYS A 156 -14.81 13.87 9.06
N SER A 157 -14.51 12.59 9.09
CA SER A 157 -14.67 11.77 10.29
C SER A 157 -13.56 10.72 10.39
N HIS A 158 -13.41 10.12 11.56
CA HIS A 158 -12.51 9.00 11.75
C HIS A 158 -13.10 7.98 12.73
N ARG A 159 -12.69 6.73 12.57
CA ARG A 159 -12.90 5.65 13.53
C ARG A 159 -11.58 5.36 14.21
N LYS A 160 -11.56 5.37 15.54
CA LYS A 160 -10.46 4.80 16.30
C LYS A 160 -10.46 3.28 16.09
N GLY A 161 -9.31 2.75 15.73
CA GLY A 161 -9.09 1.32 15.56
C GLY A 161 -8.25 0.72 16.66
N ASP A 162 -7.61 -0.38 16.31
CA ASP A 162 -6.81 -1.17 17.24
C ASP A 162 -5.53 -0.45 17.67
N ARG A 163 -5.01 -0.90 18.81
CA ARG A 163 -3.70 -0.50 19.35
C ARG A 163 -2.86 -1.75 19.51
N LEU A 164 -1.65 -1.74 18.97
CA LEU A 164 -0.73 -2.88 18.99
C LEU A 164 0.60 -2.46 19.58
N ASN A 165 1.30 -3.41 20.22
CA ASN A 165 2.66 -3.16 20.70
C ASN A 165 3.64 -3.13 19.54
N VAL A 166 4.58 -2.18 19.57
CA VAL A 166 5.76 -2.21 18.72
C VAL A 166 6.67 -3.31 19.24
N ILE A 167 7.12 -4.18 18.34
CA ILE A 167 8.07 -5.25 18.68
C ILE A 167 9.47 -4.89 18.18
N ASN A 168 10.49 -5.35 18.89
CA ASN A 168 11.87 -5.26 18.43
C ASN A 168 12.22 -6.54 17.66
N LYS A 169 12.44 -6.41 16.35
CA LYS A 169 12.80 -7.54 15.46
C LYS A 169 14.07 -8.29 15.85
N ASN A 170 14.98 -7.66 16.58
CA ASN A 170 16.24 -8.27 17.02
C ASN A 170 16.05 -9.11 18.30
N THR A 171 15.08 -8.75 19.15
CA THR A 171 14.94 -9.35 20.49
C THR A 171 13.62 -10.08 20.71
N ILE A 172 12.64 -9.94 19.81
CA ILE A 172 11.39 -10.71 19.88
C ILE A 172 11.70 -12.21 19.82
N PHE A 173 11.05 -13.00 20.68
CA PHE A 173 11.39 -14.40 20.96
C PHE A 173 12.85 -14.54 21.41
N SER A 174 13.10 -14.22 22.68
CA SER A 174 14.45 -14.23 23.27
C SER A 174 15.08 -15.62 23.33
N GLU A 175 14.26 -16.67 23.21
CA GLU A 175 14.72 -18.06 23.14
C GLU A 175 15.44 -18.38 21.82
N ILE A 176 15.26 -17.55 20.79
CA ILE A 176 15.82 -17.76 19.46
C ILE A 176 17.21 -17.12 19.36
N PRO A 177 18.27 -17.90 19.08
CA PRO A 177 19.62 -17.37 18.92
C PRO A 177 19.70 -16.31 17.83
N GLU A 178 20.52 -15.28 18.04
CA GLU A 178 20.69 -14.17 17.08
C GLU A 178 21.20 -14.63 15.70
N ASN A 179 22.00 -15.71 15.66
CA ASN A 179 22.58 -16.24 14.44
C ASN A 179 21.71 -17.32 13.74
N SER A 180 20.52 -17.61 14.27
CA SER A 180 19.64 -18.65 13.72
C SER A 180 18.98 -18.26 12.39
N ILE A 181 18.50 -19.26 11.65
CA ILE A 181 17.74 -19.05 10.41
C ILE A 181 16.45 -18.27 10.71
N HIS A 182 15.76 -18.58 11.80
CA HIS A 182 14.58 -17.83 12.24
C HIS A 182 14.87 -16.35 12.48
N ARG A 183 15.98 -15.99 13.15
CA ARG A 183 16.31 -14.56 13.33
C ARG A 183 16.51 -13.87 11.98
N GLN A 184 17.23 -14.50 11.06
CA GLN A 184 17.43 -13.95 9.71
C GLN A 184 16.11 -13.79 8.95
N ASP A 185 15.20 -14.75 9.05
CA ASP A 185 13.88 -14.69 8.42
C ASP A 185 12.99 -13.60 9.03
N ILE A 186 13.02 -13.41 10.36
CA ILE A 186 12.35 -12.29 11.04
C ILE A 186 12.88 -10.95 10.52
N LEU A 187 14.21 -10.79 10.40
CA LEU A 187 14.82 -9.57 9.88
C LEU A 187 14.45 -9.32 8.42
N ARG A 188 14.44 -10.37 7.59
CA ARG A 188 14.02 -10.32 6.19
C ARG A 188 12.56 -9.91 6.06
N PHE A 189 11.68 -10.52 6.86
CA PHE A 189 10.26 -10.19 6.89
C PHE A 189 10.01 -8.76 7.41
N ALA A 190 10.75 -8.33 8.42
CA ALA A 190 10.72 -6.96 8.91
C ALA A 190 11.11 -5.98 7.80
N ASN A 191 12.18 -6.25 7.05
CA ASN A 191 12.60 -5.42 5.93
C ASN A 191 11.54 -5.38 4.82
N PHE A 192 11.01 -6.53 4.42
CA PHE A 192 9.90 -6.64 3.46
C PHE A 192 8.68 -5.81 3.88
N SER A 193 8.37 -5.83 5.18
CA SER A 193 7.26 -5.12 5.81
C SER A 193 7.57 -3.65 6.13
N GLN A 194 8.71 -3.11 5.65
CA GLN A 194 9.18 -1.76 5.97
C GLN A 194 9.18 -1.48 7.49
N ASN A 195 9.50 -2.49 8.30
CA ASN A 195 9.46 -2.48 9.76
C ASN A 195 8.10 -2.09 10.36
N PHE A 196 6.98 -2.37 9.68
CA PHE A 196 5.63 -2.32 10.24
C PHE A 196 5.19 -3.74 10.57
N ILE A 197 5.82 -4.33 11.57
CA ILE A 197 5.53 -5.68 12.05
C ILE A 197 5.06 -5.65 13.49
N PHE A 198 4.22 -6.61 13.87
CA PHE A 198 3.71 -6.76 15.23
C PHE A 198 3.50 -8.25 15.53
N LEU A 199 3.44 -8.59 16.81
CA LEU A 199 3.04 -9.92 17.26
C LEU A 199 1.52 -10.02 17.22
N HIS A 200 0.99 -11.03 16.53
CA HIS A 200 -0.44 -11.19 16.35
C HIS A 200 -1.15 -11.49 17.69
N PRO A 201 -2.21 -10.74 18.07
CA PRO A 201 -2.92 -10.96 19.34
C PRO A 201 -3.47 -12.38 19.51
N ASP A 202 -4.02 -12.96 18.44
CA ASP A 202 -4.64 -14.29 18.49
C ASP A 202 -3.63 -15.45 18.31
N TYR A 203 -2.39 -15.17 17.88
CA TYR A 203 -1.39 -16.20 17.60
C TYR A 203 -0.04 -15.79 18.20
N SER A 204 0.30 -16.39 19.33
CA SER A 204 1.45 -16.00 20.17
C SER A 204 2.84 -16.13 19.51
N THR A 205 2.94 -16.84 18.39
CA THR A 205 4.19 -17.08 17.64
C THR A 205 4.18 -16.48 16.23
N VAL A 206 3.15 -15.69 15.89
CA VAL A 206 3.00 -15.15 14.53
C VAL A 206 3.35 -13.68 14.50
N ILE A 207 4.32 -13.32 13.66
CA ILE A 207 4.64 -11.93 13.34
C ILE A 207 3.92 -11.57 12.04
N ALA A 208 3.09 -10.54 12.07
CA ALA A 208 2.24 -10.15 10.93
C ALA A 208 2.66 -8.79 10.33
N ASP A 209 2.35 -8.60 9.04
CA ASP A 209 2.57 -7.33 8.32
C ASP A 209 1.41 -6.37 8.59
N LEU A 210 1.67 -5.29 9.32
CA LEU A 210 0.64 -4.34 9.76
C LEU A 210 0.10 -3.45 8.62
N ARG A 211 0.84 -3.33 7.51
CA ARG A 211 0.52 -2.39 6.42
C ARG A 211 -0.77 -2.76 5.70
N TYR A 212 -1.13 -4.03 5.70
CA TYR A 212 -2.27 -4.58 4.98
C TYR A 212 -3.20 -5.31 5.96
N GLY A 213 -4.22 -4.59 6.44
CA GLY A 213 -5.31 -5.16 7.23
C GLY A 213 -6.55 -5.43 6.37
N SER A 214 -7.56 -6.06 6.98
CA SER A 214 -8.83 -6.31 6.33
C SER A 214 -9.59 -4.99 6.25
N LEU A 215 -9.97 -4.39 7.37
CA LEU A 215 -10.58 -3.06 7.45
C LEU A 215 -9.52 -1.97 7.71
N PRO A 216 -9.81 -0.69 7.37
CA PRO A 216 -8.84 0.39 7.57
C PRO A 216 -8.49 0.68 9.04
N HIS A 217 -9.23 0.14 10.00
CA HIS A 217 -9.01 0.37 11.43
C HIS A 217 -8.53 -0.87 12.19
N ASP A 218 -8.51 -2.05 11.57
CA ASP A 218 -8.24 -3.31 12.28
C ASP A 218 -6.78 -3.81 12.15
N TYR A 219 -6.35 -4.66 13.07
CA TYR A 219 -5.07 -5.36 12.99
C TYR A 219 -5.11 -6.63 12.14
N LYS A 220 -6.28 -7.03 11.59
CA LYS A 220 -6.51 -8.30 10.90
C LYS A 220 -5.70 -8.36 9.58
N SER A 221 -4.41 -8.62 9.72
CA SER A 221 -3.44 -8.63 8.63
C SER A 221 -3.72 -9.75 7.65
N LEU A 222 -3.35 -9.54 6.39
CA LEU A 222 -3.55 -10.55 5.35
C LEU A 222 -2.56 -11.72 5.45
N TRP A 223 -1.36 -11.49 6.00
CA TRP A 223 -0.33 -12.51 6.13
C TRP A 223 0.67 -12.22 7.25
N GLY A 224 1.41 -13.25 7.62
CA GLY A 224 2.52 -13.19 8.56
C GLY A 224 3.47 -14.36 8.40
N ILE A 225 4.44 -14.43 9.29
CA ILE A 225 5.33 -15.58 9.47
C ILE A 225 5.08 -16.19 10.85
N GLU A 226 5.07 -17.51 10.92
CA GLU A 226 4.93 -18.27 12.16
C GLU A 226 6.28 -18.86 12.56
N VAL A 227 6.67 -18.57 13.80
CA VAL A 227 7.98 -18.90 14.34
C VAL A 227 7.86 -20.12 15.25
N ASP A 228 8.60 -21.18 14.95
CA ASP A 228 8.72 -22.33 15.85
C ASP A 228 9.87 -22.10 16.84
N LEU A 229 9.54 -21.96 18.12
CA LEU A 229 10.51 -21.70 19.19
C LEU A 229 11.46 -22.88 19.46
N LYS A 230 11.15 -24.08 18.97
CA LYS A 230 11.94 -25.30 19.19
C LYS A 230 12.81 -25.68 17.98
N LYS A 231 12.52 -25.14 16.80
CA LYS A 231 13.19 -25.51 15.53
C LYS A 231 13.76 -24.28 14.81
N TYR A 232 14.65 -23.56 15.47
CA TYR A 232 15.21 -22.30 14.94
C TYR A 232 16.22 -22.46 13.79
N ASP A 233 16.66 -23.69 13.50
CA ASP A 233 17.51 -24.04 12.35
C ASP A 233 16.70 -24.34 11.07
N GLN A 234 15.38 -24.16 11.10
CA GLN A 234 14.51 -24.29 9.93
C GLN A 234 14.01 -22.91 9.48
N HIS A 235 13.39 -22.84 8.30
CA HIS A 235 12.74 -21.63 7.84
C HIS A 235 11.37 -21.46 8.51
N VAL A 236 11.02 -20.21 8.82
CA VAL A 236 9.70 -19.87 9.37
C VAL A 236 8.59 -20.23 8.38
N ALA A 237 7.43 -20.64 8.89
CA ALA A 237 6.29 -20.95 8.04
C ALA A 237 5.58 -19.65 7.61
N TYR A 238 5.23 -19.55 6.33
CA TYR A 238 4.31 -18.50 5.87
C TYR A 238 2.89 -18.80 6.35
N LYS A 239 2.24 -17.81 6.98
CA LYS A 239 0.86 -17.95 7.45
C LYS A 239 -0.07 -17.02 6.67
N ASN A 240 -1.07 -17.60 6.03
CA ASN A 240 -2.17 -16.85 5.46
C ASN A 240 -3.16 -16.52 6.58
N LEU A 241 -3.32 -15.22 6.86
CA LEU A 241 -4.17 -14.71 7.92
C LEU A 241 -5.47 -14.10 7.38
N ARG A 242 -5.71 -14.22 6.07
CA ARG A 242 -6.95 -13.75 5.43
C ARG A 242 -8.14 -14.51 5.99
N ASN A 243 -8.84 -13.86 6.90
CA ASN A 243 -10.12 -14.30 7.41
C ASN A 243 -11.15 -13.18 7.20
N PHE A 244 -11.69 -13.12 5.99
CA PHE A 244 -12.78 -12.19 5.69
C PHE A 244 -14.07 -12.79 6.27
N GLU A 245 -14.46 -12.33 7.46
CA GLU A 245 -15.80 -12.60 8.00
C GLU A 245 -16.86 -12.20 6.97
N ASN A 246 -18.01 -12.90 6.95
CA ASN A 246 -19.07 -12.70 5.97
C ASN A 246 -19.56 -11.24 5.86
N ASP A 247 -19.39 -10.43 6.91
CA ASP A 247 -19.81 -9.02 6.95
C ASP A 247 -18.73 -8.00 6.56
N PHE A 248 -17.51 -8.43 6.20
CA PHE A 248 -16.38 -7.54 5.90
C PHE A 248 -16.72 -6.51 4.81
N LEU A 249 -17.21 -6.98 3.65
CA LEU A 249 -17.56 -6.11 2.52
C LEU A 249 -18.67 -5.12 2.91
N ARG A 250 -19.68 -5.60 3.66
CA ARG A 250 -20.78 -4.76 4.13
C ARG A 250 -20.27 -3.62 5.01
N ASN A 251 -19.38 -3.93 5.96
CA ASN A 251 -18.78 -2.92 6.83
C ASN A 251 -17.89 -1.96 6.05
N PHE A 252 -17.09 -2.46 5.12
CA PHE A 252 -16.26 -1.63 4.25
C PHE A 252 -17.11 -0.63 3.44
N PHE A 253 -18.20 -1.08 2.80
CA PHE A 253 -19.10 -0.18 2.05
C PHE A 253 -19.84 0.81 2.94
N LYS A 254 -20.25 0.42 4.17
CA LYS A 254 -20.79 1.37 5.15
C LYS A 254 -19.80 2.50 5.46
N MET A 255 -18.52 2.15 5.67
CA MET A 255 -17.47 3.12 5.93
C MET A 255 -17.20 4.04 4.72
N LEU A 256 -17.30 3.51 3.49
CA LEU A 256 -17.23 4.33 2.28
C LEU A 256 -18.41 5.31 2.15
N GLY A 257 -19.58 4.95 2.68
CA GLY A 257 -20.72 5.86 2.82
C GLY A 257 -20.59 6.87 3.96
N GLY A 258 -19.49 6.84 4.72
CA GLY A 258 -19.25 7.73 5.87
C GLY A 258 -19.80 7.21 7.20
N ASN A 259 -20.43 6.03 7.23
CA ASN A 259 -20.84 5.38 8.48
C ASN A 259 -19.65 4.61 9.06
N LEU A 260 -18.98 5.22 10.04
CA LEU A 260 -17.77 4.70 10.67
C LEU A 260 -18.02 3.93 11.97
N ASN A 261 -19.29 3.75 12.39
CA ASN A 261 -19.66 3.07 13.63
C ASN A 261 -19.46 1.55 13.55
#